data_AF-S4NQZ4-F1
#
_entry.id   AF-S4NQZ4-F1
#
_cell.length_a   1.000
_cell.length_b   1.000
_cell.length_c   1.000
_cell.angle_alpha   90.00
_cell.angle_beta   90.00
_cell.angle_gamma   90.00
#
_symmetry.space_group_name_H-M   'P 1'
#
loop_
_entity.id
_entity.type
_entity.pdbx_description
1 polymer ?
#
loop_
_entity_poly.entity_id
_entity_poly.type
_entity_poly.pdbx_seq_one_letter_code
_entity_poly.pdbx_strand_id
1 'polypeptide(L)' 'ATSIDSFGPLSNVRFAVFALGSSAYPNFCNFGKYVDKLLGDLGGERIHDLATGDEMCGQDQAFRKWASSVFNVACETF' A
#
# COMPACT_ATOMS: atom_id res chain seq x y z
N ALA A 1 8.61 34.28 9.96
CA ALA A 1 7.75 33.83 8.83
C ALA A 1 7.62 32.32 8.97
N THR A 2 6.38 31.85 9.07
CA THR A 2 5.96 30.50 9.46
C THR A 2 6.44 29.43 8.48
N SER A 3 7.09 28.40 9.02
CA SER A 3 7.52 27.15 8.38
C SER A 3 6.32 26.30 7.97
N ILE A 4 5.68 26.69 6.88
CA ILE A 4 4.70 25.88 6.16
C ILE A 4 5.49 25.25 4.99
N ASP A 5 5.25 23.98 4.68
CA ASP A 5 5.85 23.21 3.57
C ASP A 5 7.17 22.47 3.81
N SER A 6 7.21 21.62 4.84
CA SER A 6 8.04 20.39 4.75
C SER A 6 7.26 19.11 5.06
N PHE A 7 5.93 19.20 5.03
CA PHE A 7 5.04 18.06 5.03
C PHE A 7 4.74 17.76 3.57
N GLY A 8 5.09 16.56 3.09
CA GLY A 8 4.79 16.18 1.71
C GLY A 8 3.29 16.34 1.39
N PRO A 9 2.89 16.49 0.13
CA PRO A 9 1.50 16.80 -0.24
C PRO A 9 0.48 15.77 0.27
N LEU A 10 0.92 14.58 0.69
CA LEU A 10 0.10 13.51 1.25
C LEU A 10 0.33 13.30 2.76
N SER A 11 0.90 14.27 3.48
CA SER A 11 1.25 14.15 4.91
C SER A 11 0.12 13.80 5.87
N ASN A 12 -1.13 14.03 5.46
CA ASN A 12 -2.32 13.69 6.25
C ASN A 12 -3.11 12.52 5.61
N VAL A 13 -2.48 11.78 4.70
CA VAL A 13 -3.08 10.64 4.02
C VAL A 13 -2.51 9.37 4.60
N ARG A 14 -3.41 8.54 5.12
CA ARG A 14 -3.13 7.17 5.53
C ARG A 14 -3.47 6.21 4.41
N PHE A 15 -2.57 5.30 4.09
CA PHE A 15 -2.76 4.40 2.95
C PHE A 15 -2.27 2.98 3.22
N ALA A 16 -2.81 2.05 2.44
CA ALA A 16 -2.34 0.67 2.34
C ALA A 16 -2.49 0.24 0.88
N VAL A 17 -1.54 -0.54 0.37
CA VAL A 17 -1.54 -0.97 -1.03
C VAL A 17 -1.61 -2.49 -1.12
N PHE A 18 -2.50 -2.98 -1.98
CA PHE A 18 -2.51 -4.36 -2.44
C PHE A 18 -2.13 -4.40 -3.92
N ALA A 19 -0.96 -4.97 -4.21
CA ALA A 19 -0.41 -5.00 -5.56
C ALA A 19 -0.77 -6.31 -6.27
N LEU A 20 -1.56 -6.23 -7.33
CA LEU A 20 -1.85 -7.35 -8.20
C LEU A 20 -0.68 -7.57 -9.18
N GLY A 21 -0.34 -8.82 -9.41
CA GLY A 21 0.66 -9.20 -10.40
C GLY A 21 0.61 -10.70 -10.70
N SER A 22 1.48 -11.12 -11.59
CA SER A 22 1.64 -12.53 -11.94
C SER A 22 3.12 -12.86 -11.94
N SER A 23 3.51 -13.90 -11.19
CA SER A 23 4.89 -14.38 -11.12
C SER A 23 5.40 -14.92 -12.45
N ALA A 24 4.52 -15.09 -13.44
CA ALA A 24 4.87 -15.39 -14.82
C ALA A 24 5.68 -14.27 -15.51
N TYR A 25 5.65 -13.04 -14.97
CA TYR A 25 6.38 -11.90 -15.52
C TYR A 25 7.57 -11.52 -14.62
N PRO A 26 8.71 -11.11 -15.21
CA PRO A 26 9.93 -10.83 -14.46
C PRO A 26 9.79 -9.70 -13.43
N ASN A 27 8.88 -8.75 -13.66
CA ASN A 27 8.63 -7.59 -12.80
C ASN A 27 7.38 -7.79 -11.95
N PHE A 28 7.39 -8.79 -11.06
CA PHE A 28 6.26 -9.13 -10.19
C PHE A 28 5.81 -7.95 -9.32
N CYS A 29 4.54 -7.54 -9.50
CA CYS A 29 3.87 -6.46 -8.76
C CYS A 29 4.59 -5.10 -8.78
N ASN A 30 5.40 -4.82 -9.81
CA ASN A 30 6.28 -3.65 -9.82
C ASN A 30 5.52 -2.31 -9.76
N PHE A 31 4.36 -2.23 -10.42
CA PHE A 31 3.52 -1.03 -10.36
C PHE A 31 2.98 -0.76 -8.95
N GLY A 32 2.47 -1.78 -8.26
CA GLY A 32 1.96 -1.59 -6.90
C GLY A 32 3.08 -1.27 -5.89
N LYS A 33 4.26 -1.86 -6.05
CA LYS A 33 5.48 -1.48 -5.30
C LYS A 33 5.86 -0.02 -5.55
N TYR A 34 5.76 0.44 -6.80
CA TYR A 34 6.05 1.82 -7.16
C TYR A 34 5.07 2.80 -6.52
N VAL A 35 3.77 2.51 -6.56
CA VAL A 35 2.73 3.35 -5.94
C VAL A 35 2.90 3.41 -4.42
N ASP A 36 3.14 2.27 -3.77
CA ASP A 36 3.38 2.18 -2.33
C ASP A 36 4.59 3.01 -1.88
N LYS A 37 5.67 2.98 -2.67
CA LYS A 37 6.84 3.83 -2.42
C LYS A 37 6.51 5.31 -2.67
N LEU A 38 5.87 5.64 -3.78
CA LEU A 38 5.54 7.02 -4.15
C LEU A 38 4.64 7.69 -3.10
N LEU A 39 3.64 6.99 -2.58
CA LEU A 39 2.76 7.50 -1.54
C LEU A 39 3.53 7.81 -0.24
N GLY A 40 4.49 6.95 0.13
CA GLY A 40 5.39 7.19 1.26
C GLY A 40 6.35 8.36 1.03
N ASP A 41 6.96 8.44 -0.16
CA ASP A 41 7.88 9.53 -0.53
C ASP A 41 7.15 10.89 -0.57
N LEU A 42 5.86 10.91 -0.88
CA LEU A 42 5.00 12.11 -0.83
C LEU A 42 4.49 12.45 0.59
N GLY A 43 4.94 11.73 1.62
CA GLY A 43 4.63 11.99 3.02
C GLY A 43 3.44 11.20 3.58
N GLY A 44 2.84 10.29 2.82
CA GLY A 44 1.75 9.45 3.31
C GLY A 44 2.19 8.49 4.42
N GLU A 45 1.29 8.23 5.36
CA GLU A 45 1.48 7.26 6.44
C GLU A 45 0.98 5.87 6.00
N ARG A 46 1.87 4.88 5.94
CA ARG A 46 1.48 3.50 5.62
C ARG A 46 0.87 2.85 6.86
N ILE A 47 -0.41 2.49 6.80
CA ILE A 47 -1.11 1.81 7.91
C ILE A 47 -0.95 0.29 7.86
N HIS A 48 -0.65 -0.28 6.71
CA HIS A 48 -0.43 -1.73 6.57
C HIS A 48 0.63 -1.99 5.51
N ASP A 49 1.48 -2.99 5.74
CA ASP A 49 2.50 -3.43 4.79
C ASP A 49 1.92 -3.76 3.42
N LEU A 50 2.71 -3.48 2.38
CA LEU A 50 2.41 -3.84 0.99
C LEU A 50 2.19 -5.35 0.89
N ALA A 51 1.00 -5.73 0.45
CA ALA A 51 0.70 -7.12 0.10
C ALA A 51 0.67 -7.29 -1.42
N THR A 52 1.05 -8.49 -1.88
CA THR A 52 1.07 -8.84 -3.30
C THR A 52 0.14 -10.01 -3.57
N GLY A 53 -0.73 -9.89 -4.56
CA GLY A 53 -1.59 -10.97 -5.04
C GLY A 53 -1.04 -11.55 -6.34
N ASP A 54 -0.60 -12.82 -6.29
CA ASP A 54 -0.13 -13.56 -7.47
C ASP A 54 -1.31 -14.28 -8.15
N GLU A 55 -1.58 -13.93 -9.41
CA GLU A 55 -2.60 -14.58 -10.23
C GLU A 55 -2.37 -16.09 -10.37
N MET A 56 -1.11 -16.53 -10.44
CA MET A 56 -0.76 -17.95 -10.59
C MET A 56 -0.87 -18.72 -9.26
N CYS A 57 -0.90 -18.02 -8.12
CA CYS A 57 -0.81 -18.63 -6.80
C CYS A 57 -1.72 -17.92 -5.78
N GLY A 58 -3.02 -18.25 -5.83
CA GLY A 58 -3.93 -17.95 -4.71
C GLY A 58 -4.22 -16.46 -4.47
N GLN A 59 -4.35 -15.67 -5.53
CA GLN A 59 -4.67 -14.24 -5.48
C GLN A 59 -5.87 -13.90 -4.56
N ASP A 60 -6.99 -14.62 -4.70
CA ASP A 60 -8.21 -14.36 -3.91
C ASP A 60 -7.98 -14.59 -2.41
N GLN A 61 -7.24 -15.64 -2.05
CA GLN A 61 -6.91 -15.92 -0.65
C GLN A 61 -5.98 -14.85 -0.07
N ALA A 62 -4.98 -14.40 -0.83
CA ALA A 62 -4.08 -13.31 -0.43
C ALA A 62 -4.86 -12.01 -0.24
N PHE A 63 -5.77 -11.69 -1.16
CA PHE A 63 -6.62 -10.51 -1.08
C PHE A 63 -7.53 -10.54 0.15
N ARG A 64 -8.23 -11.65 0.41
CA ARG A 64 -9.12 -11.76 1.58
C ARG A 64 -8.37 -11.56 2.89
N LYS A 65 -7.19 -12.18 3.03
CA LYS A 65 -6.34 -12.01 4.23
C LYS A 65 -5.92 -10.55 4.40
N TRP A 66 -5.46 -9.92 3.34
CA TRP A 66 -5.07 -8.51 3.36
C TRP A 66 -6.26 -7.60 3.69
N ALA A 67 -7.42 -7.82 3.06
CA ALA A 67 -8.62 -7.01 3.24
C ALA A 67 -9.13 -7.04 4.70
N SER A 68 -9.14 -8.22 5.33
CA SER A 68 -9.49 -8.32 6.75
C SER A 68 -8.46 -7.63 7.66
N SER A 69 -7.17 -7.79 7.36
CA SER A 69 -6.09 -7.19 8.14
C SER A 69 -6.10 -5.67 8.07
N VAL A 70 -6.17 -5.10 6.86
CA VAL A 70 -6.18 -3.64 6.67
C VAL A 70 -7.44 -3.01 7.26
N PHE A 71 -8.58 -3.70 7.22
CA PHE A 71 -9.81 -3.21 7.83
C PHE A 71 -9.66 -3.09 9.35
N ASN A 72 -9.11 -4.12 10.01
CA ASN A 72 -8.86 -4.08 11.45
C ASN A 72 -7.88 -2.95 11.82
N VAL A 73 -6.77 -2.83 11.10
CA VAL A 73 -5.79 -1.76 11.37
C VAL A 73 -6.38 -0.38 11.13
N ALA A 74 -7.20 -0.21 10.08
CA ALA A 74 -7.92 1.04 9.86
C ALA A 74 -8.83 1.38 11.04
N CYS A 75 -9.60 0.41 11.56
CA CYS A 75 -10.44 0.63 12.74
C CYS A 75 -9.66 0.96 14.03
N GLU A 76 -8.43 0.50 14.17
CA GLU A 76 -7.57 0.87 15.32
C GLU A 76 -6.92 2.26 15.15
N THR A 77 -6.78 2.71 13.91
CA THR A 77 -6.06 3.93 13.55
C THR A 77 -6.97 5.18 13.49
N PHE A 78 -8.29 4.99 13.29
CA PHE A 78 -9.31 6.04 13.18
C PHE A 78 -10.32 5.97 14.33
#